data_AF-A0A194PHP6-F1
#
_entry.id   AF-A0A194PHP6-F1
#
_cell.length_a   1.000
_cell.length_b   1.000
_cell.length_c   1.000
_cell.angle_alpha   90.00
_cell.angle_beta   90.00
_cell.angle_gamma   90.00
#
_symmetry.space_group_name_H-M   'P 1'
#
loop_
_entity.id
_entity.type
_entity.pdbx_description
1 polymer ?
#
loop_
_entity_poly.entity_id
_entity_poly.type
_entity_poly.pdbx_seq_one_letter_code
_entity_poly.pdbx_strand_id
1 'polypeptide(L)'
;MSSTAMQTTEIIKDNGEIDGKSKLRKWLNMNFRIEMTDGRVLIGVFLCTDRDANVILGACSEYLKSNDGETEEPRVLGLVMVPGRHIVSIKIDETMDTSLQKFYYEE
;
A
#
# COMPACT_ATOMS: atom_id res chain seq x y z
N MET A 1 37.10 14.18 -40.25
CA MET A 1 37.38 13.37 -39.06
C MET A 1 36.55 13.95 -37.94
N SER A 2 35.41 13.33 -37.62
CA SER A 2 34.42 13.86 -36.69
C SER A 2 34.83 13.51 -35.25
N SER A 3 35.10 14.52 -34.43
CA SER A 3 35.41 14.36 -33.01
C SER A 3 34.14 14.20 -32.19
N THR A 4 34.07 13.10 -31.46
CA THR A 4 33.10 12.77 -30.42
C THR A 4 32.95 13.89 -29.38
N ALA A 5 31.72 14.31 -29.10
CA ALA A 5 31.38 15.04 -27.87
C ALA A 5 30.60 14.08 -26.95
N MET A 6 31.24 13.73 -25.83
CA MET A 6 30.62 12.99 -24.72
C MET A 6 29.55 13.88 -24.08
N GLN A 7 28.31 13.40 -24.04
CA GLN A 7 27.25 14.06 -23.28
C GLN A 7 27.45 13.73 -21.80
N THR A 8 27.80 14.77 -21.04
CA THR A 8 28.07 14.73 -19.61
C THR A 8 26.87 14.17 -18.84
N THR A 9 27.10 13.10 -18.09
CA THR A 9 26.20 12.58 -17.07
C THR A 9 26.01 13.65 -15.99
N GLU A 10 24.84 14.27 -15.94
CA GLU A 10 24.46 15.09 -14.79
C GLU A 10 24.23 14.18 -13.58
N ILE A 11 25.15 14.28 -12.63
CA ILE A 11 25.03 13.70 -11.30
C ILE A 11 23.92 14.50 -10.58
N ILE A 12 22.71 13.96 -10.58
CA ILE A 12 21.59 14.51 -9.81
C ILE A 12 21.94 14.36 -8.32
N LYS A 13 22.01 15.49 -7.63
CA LYS A 13 22.15 15.56 -6.17
C LYS A 13 20.87 15.02 -5.53
N ASP A 14 20.92 13.80 -4.99
CA ASP A 14 19.86 13.21 -4.19
C ASP A 14 19.74 13.97 -2.85
N ASN A 15 18.81 14.91 -2.80
CA ASN A 15 18.37 15.57 -1.57
C ASN A 15 17.17 14.82 -0.98
N GLY A 16 17.26 13.50 -0.78
CA GLY A 16 16.55 12.75 0.27
C GLY A 16 15.03 12.88 0.39
N GLU A 17 14.33 13.39 -0.63
CA GLU A 17 12.87 13.48 -0.66
C GLU A 17 12.36 12.34 -1.54
N ILE A 18 11.85 11.29 -0.90
CA ILE A 18 11.27 10.16 -1.61
C ILE A 18 10.01 10.68 -2.31
N ASP A 19 10.03 10.78 -3.64
CA ASP A 19 8.84 11.08 -4.44
C ASP A 19 7.68 10.20 -3.98
N GLY A 20 6.63 10.83 -3.44
CA GLY A 20 5.48 10.12 -2.87
C GLY A 20 4.83 9.16 -3.86
N LYS A 21 4.86 9.48 -5.15
CA LYS A 21 4.39 8.55 -6.20
C LYS A 21 5.27 7.31 -6.28
N SER A 22 6.58 7.48 -6.27
CA SER A 22 7.54 6.37 -6.23
C SER A 22 7.36 5.50 -4.98
N LYS A 23 7.06 6.10 -3.82
CA LYS A 23 6.74 5.36 -2.59
C LYS A 23 5.45 4.55 -2.73
N LEU A 24 4.36 5.17 -3.19
CA LEU A 24 3.08 4.50 -3.41
C LEU A 24 3.20 3.37 -4.44
N ARG A 25 3.97 3.55 -5.52
CA ARG A 25 4.24 2.50 -6.51
C ARG A 25 4.91 1.28 -5.90
N LYS A 26 5.88 1.48 -4.99
CA LYS A 26 6.56 0.38 -4.28
C LYS A 26 5.62 -0.40 -3.37
N TRP A 27 4.53 0.22 -2.92
CA TRP A 27 3.55 -0.37 -2.02
C TRP A 27 2.42 -1.12 -2.73
N LEU A 28 2.26 -0.94 -4.05
CA LEU A 28 1.26 -1.66 -4.82
C LEU A 28 1.41 -3.17 -4.64
N ASN A 29 0.28 -3.84 -4.51
CA ASN A 29 0.14 -5.27 -4.25
C ASN A 29 0.74 -5.75 -2.91
N MET A 30 1.14 -4.85 -2.00
CA MET A 30 1.48 -5.19 -0.63
C MET A 30 0.22 -5.17 0.24
N ASN A 31 0.22 -5.93 1.34
CA ASN A 31 -0.86 -5.87 2.30
C ASN A 31 -0.78 -4.56 3.10
N PHE A 32 -1.88 -3.81 3.09
CA PHE A 32 -2.10 -2.67 3.94
C PHE A 32 -2.95 -3.08 5.13
N ARG A 33 -2.53 -2.61 6.31
CA ARG A 33 -3.34 -2.54 7.52
C ARG A 33 -3.84 -1.11 7.68
N ILE A 34 -5.15 -0.91 7.54
CA ILE A 34 -5.80 0.40 7.66
C ILE A 34 -6.63 0.43 8.95
N GLU A 35 -6.39 1.43 9.80
CA GLU A 35 -7.25 1.72 10.95
C GLU A 35 -8.31 2.75 10.55
N MET A 36 -9.57 2.44 10.86
CA MET A 36 -10.73 3.25 10.50
C MET A 36 -11.19 4.12 11.68
N THR A 37 -11.88 5.22 11.38
CA THR A 37 -12.41 6.14 12.41
C THR A 37 -13.42 5.52 13.37
N ASP A 38 -14.07 4.42 12.99
CA ASP A 38 -15.03 3.70 13.84
C ASP A 38 -14.39 2.55 14.64
N GLY A 39 -13.06 2.43 14.62
CA GLY A 39 -12.31 1.43 15.37
C GLY A 39 -12.13 0.10 14.64
N ARG A 40 -12.69 -0.07 13.43
CA ARG A 40 -12.40 -1.24 12.59
C ARG A 40 -10.97 -1.19 12.05
N VAL A 41 -10.40 -2.37 11.83
CA VAL A 41 -9.16 -2.53 11.09
C VAL A 41 -9.42 -3.33 9.82
N LEU A 42 -8.96 -2.81 8.70
CA LEU A 42 -8.99 -3.50 7.42
C LEU A 42 -7.60 -4.00 7.07
N ILE A 43 -7.49 -5.26 6.64
CA ILE A 43 -6.25 -5.81 6.09
C ILE A 43 -6.55 -6.34 4.70
N GLY A 44 -5.81 -5.86 3.70
CA GLY A 44 -5.97 -6.30 2.32
C GLY A 44 -4.88 -5.77 1.39
N VAL A 45 -4.88 -6.24 0.15
CA VAL A 45 -3.89 -5.93 -0.87
C VAL A 45 -4.13 -4.51 -1.41
N PHE A 46 -3.14 -3.63 -1.30
CA PHE A 46 -3.22 -2.27 -1.85
C PHE A 46 -3.19 -2.29 -3.39
N LEU A 47 -4.31 -1.94 -4.02
CA LEU A 47 -4.41 -1.96 -5.49
C LEU A 47 -4.22 -0.58 -6.12
N CYS A 48 -4.80 0.46 -5.51
CA CYS A 48 -4.62 1.84 -5.97
C CYS A 48 -5.10 2.86 -4.93
N THR A 49 -4.75 4.12 -5.19
CA THR A 49 -5.25 5.30 -4.46
C THR A 49 -5.43 6.48 -5.41
N ASP A 50 -6.12 7.53 -4.94
CA ASP A 50 -6.34 8.77 -5.66
C ASP A 50 -5.81 9.99 -4.88
N ARG A 51 -6.18 11.20 -5.34
CA ARG A 51 -5.77 12.47 -4.71
C ARG A 51 -6.38 12.66 -3.32
N ASP A 52 -7.57 12.12 -3.08
CA ASP A 52 -8.33 12.32 -1.84
C ASP A 52 -8.03 11.21 -0.82
N ALA A 53 -6.98 10.42 -1.08
CA ALA A 53 -6.56 9.28 -0.29
C ALA A 53 -7.64 8.19 -0.16
N ASN A 54 -8.57 8.09 -1.13
CA ASN A 54 -9.40 6.90 -1.23
C ASN A 54 -8.49 5.71 -1.60
N VAL A 55 -8.76 4.54 -1.03
CA VAL A 55 -7.93 3.34 -1.23
C VAL A 55 -8.79 2.19 -1.72
N ILE A 56 -8.32 1.47 -2.73
CA ILE A 56 -8.90 0.19 -3.13
C ILE A 56 -8.06 -0.94 -2.54
N LEU A 57 -8.71 -1.81 -1.76
CA LEU A 57 -8.11 -3.02 -1.20
C LEU A 57 -8.71 -4.27 -1.86
N GLY A 58 -7.86 -5.17 -2.34
CA GLY A 58 -8.23 -6.52 -2.77
C GLY A 58 -8.08 -7.55 -1.66
N ALA A 59 -8.79 -8.68 -1.75
CA ALA A 59 -8.75 -9.77 -0.77
C ALA A 59 -8.85 -9.30 0.70
N CYS A 60 -9.65 -8.26 0.93
CA CYS A 60 -9.72 -7.55 2.20
C CYS A 60 -10.55 -8.33 3.22
N SER A 61 -10.10 -8.29 4.47
CA SER A 61 -10.85 -8.72 5.66
C SER A 61 -10.97 -7.56 6.66
N GLU A 62 -12.10 -7.49 7.38
CA GLU A 62 -12.29 -6.56 8.49
C GLU A 62 -12.16 -7.25 9.85
N TYR A 63 -11.60 -6.52 10.81
CA TYR A 63 -11.39 -6.93 12.18
C TYR A 63 -12.00 -5.86 13.09
N LEU A 64 -12.86 -6.27 14.02
CA LEU A 64 -13.37 -5.39 15.06
C LEU A 64 -12.41 -5.38 16.23
N LYS A 65 -12.23 -4.20 16.84
CA LYS A 65 -11.45 -4.06 18.07
C LYS A 65 -12.37 -4.41 19.24
N SER A 66 -12.35 -5.68 19.66
CA SER A 66 -13.13 -6.10 20.82
C SER A 66 -12.62 -5.41 22.09
N ASN A 67 -13.54 -4.77 22.82
CA ASN A 67 -13.20 -4.17 24.13
C ASN A 67 -12.94 -5.23 25.20
N ASP A 68 -13.43 -6.46 24.99
CA ASP A 68 -13.48 -7.51 26.00
C ASP A 68 -12.32 -8.53 25.88
N GLY A 69 -11.34 -8.25 25.01
CA GLY A 69 -10.14 -9.10 24.84
C GLY A 69 -10.37 -10.40 24.06
N GLU A 70 -11.62 -10.73 23.70
CA GLU A 70 -11.91 -11.85 22.81
C GLU A 70 -11.69 -11.45 21.35
N THR A 71 -10.92 -12.25 20.63
CA THR A 71 -10.62 -11.98 19.22
C THR A 71 -11.78 -12.51 18.38
N GLU A 72 -12.66 -11.62 17.89
CA GLU A 72 -13.68 -12.02 16.92
C GLU A 72 -13.03 -12.53 15.63
N GLU A 73 -13.62 -13.54 15.00
CA GLU A 73 -13.15 -14.03 13.72
C GLU A 73 -13.27 -12.93 12.65
N PRO A 74 -12.24 -12.73 11.81
CA PRO A 74 -12.29 -11.71 10.78
C PRO A 74 -13.36 -11.99 9.74
N ARG A 75 -14.05 -10.93 9.33
CA ARG A 75 -15.05 -11.01 8.26
C ARG A 75 -14.41 -10.71 6.91
N VAL A 76 -14.47 -11.66 6.00
CA VAL A 76 -13.99 -11.50 4.60
C VAL A 76 -14.93 -10.55 3.84
N LEU A 77 -14.34 -9.55 3.17
CA LEU A 77 -15.05 -8.56 2.36
C LEU A 77 -14.73 -8.68 0.86
N GLY A 78 -13.52 -9.11 0.48
CA GLY A 78 -13.11 -9.20 -0.92
C GLY A 78 -12.55 -7.89 -1.46
N LEU A 79 -13.19 -7.27 -2.45
CA LEU A 79 -12.76 -5.99 -3.04
C LEU A 79 -13.49 -4.83 -2.38
N VAL A 80 -12.76 -3.87 -1.80
CA VAL A 80 -13.33 -2.79 -0.99
C VAL A 80 -12.76 -1.44 -1.38
N MET A 81 -13.61 -0.41 -1.43
CA MET A 81 -13.19 1.00 -1.45
C MET A 81 -13.25 1.56 -0.03
N VAL A 82 -12.13 2.11 0.43
CA VAL A 82 -11.99 2.78 1.72
C VAL A 82 -11.95 4.30 1.48
N PRO A 83 -12.96 5.06 1.94
CA PRO A 83 -12.95 6.51 1.78
C PRO A 83 -11.84 7.15 2.62
N GLY A 84 -11.02 8.02 2.02
CA GLY A 84 -9.85 8.60 2.68
C GLY A 84 -10.17 9.34 3.99
N ARG A 85 -11.35 9.98 4.08
CA ARG A 85 -11.81 10.68 5.29
C ARG A 85 -12.00 9.80 6.52
N HIS A 86 -12.12 8.48 6.34
CA HIS A 86 -12.29 7.53 7.44
C HIS A 86 -10.99 6.81 7.79
N ILE A 87 -9.90 7.07 7.06
CA ILE A 87 -8.59 6.48 7.33
C ILE A 87 -7.92 7.25 8.46
N VAL A 88 -7.61 6.54 9.54
CA VAL A 88 -6.83 7.06 10.67
C VAL A 88 -5.34 6.79 10.45
N SER A 89 -4.99 5.58 10.03
CA SER A 89 -3.60 5.21 9.72
C SER A 89 -3.52 4.10 8.69
N ILE A 90 -2.39 4.05 7.96
CA ILE A 90 -2.04 2.98 7.02
C ILE A 90 -0.66 2.45 7.41
N LYS A 91 -0.52 1.13 7.50
CA LYS A 91 0.76 0.45 7.73
C LYS A 91 0.92 -0.69 6.71
N ILE A 92 2.16 -0.99 6.35
CA ILE A 92 2.48 -2.23 5.63
C ILE A 92 2.30 -3.37 6.63
N ASP A 93 1.53 -4.37 6.25
CA ASP A 93 1.41 -5.60 7.02
C ASP A 93 2.48 -6.60 6.56
N GLU A 94 3.55 -6.71 7.35
CA GLU A 94 4.69 -7.60 7.08
C GLU A 94 4.41 -9.06 7.46
N THR A 95 3.26 -9.36 8.09
CA THR A 95 2.93 -10.72 8.55
C THR A 95 2.54 -11.66 7.42
N MET A 96 2.27 -11.13 6.22
CA MET A 96 1.94 -11.88 5.02
C MET A 96 3.08 -11.77 4.01
N ASP A 97 3.77 -12.89 3.78
CA ASP A 97 4.89 -12.93 2.84
C ASP A 97 4.42 -12.59 1.42
N THR A 98 4.85 -11.44 0.93
CA THR A 98 4.50 -10.92 -0.40
C THR A 98 5.20 -11.71 -1.52
N SER A 99 6.11 -12.65 -1.18
CA SER A 99 6.83 -13.48 -2.14
C SER A 99 5.91 -14.32 -3.04
N LEU A 100 4.80 -14.85 -2.50
CA LEU A 100 3.83 -15.65 -3.26
C LEU A 100 3.12 -14.83 -4.35
N GLN A 101 2.99 -13.52 -4.16
CA GLN A 101 2.26 -12.64 -5.06
C GLN A 101 3.11 -12.20 -6.25
N LYS A 102 4.45 -12.17 -6.12
CA LYS A 102 5.37 -11.89 -7.24
C LYS A 102 5.35 -13.00 -8.30
N PHE A 103 5.22 -14.26 -7.88
CA PHE A 103 5.14 -15.40 -8.81
C PHE A 103 3.84 -15.44 -9.63
N TYR A 104 2.80 -14.71 -9.24
CA TYR A 104 1.50 -14.71 -9.92
C TYR A 104 1.35 -13.66 -11.02
N TYR A 105 2.28 -12.70 -11.13
CA TYR A 105 2.18 -11.58 -12.09
C TYR A 105 3.38 -11.46 -13.05
N GLU A 106 4.40 -12.33 -12.93
CA GLU A 106 5.45 -12.47 -13.94
C GLU A 106 5.09 -13.62 -14.92
N GLU A 107 4.17 -13.36 -15.85
CA GLU A 107 4.01 -14.07 -17.13
C GLU A 107 4.10 -13.09 -18.31
#